data_AF-A0A442TIS9-F1
#
_entry.id   AF-A0A442TIS9-F1
#
_cell.length_a   1.000
_cell.length_b   1.000
_cell.length_c   1.000
_cell.angle_alpha   90.00
_cell.angle_beta   90.00
_cell.angle_gamma   90.00
#
_symmetry.space_group_name_H-M   'P 1'
#
loop_
_entity.id
_entity.type
_entity.pdbx_description
1 polymer ?
#
loop_
_entity_poly.entity_id
_entity_poly.type
_entity_poly.pdbx_seq_one_letter_code
_entity_poly.pdbx_strand_id
1 'polypeptide(L)'
;MTHYHIRHIDDVLPHIEGRRDFVVAHKDGYSVIDYVYAGDDTFAHPARIECRGIKFAPDGRILARPLHKFMNIGQTQETQPDRVDFSKPHTIMEKLDGSMIHPAIVNGEVVFMTRMGRTDVARKAERHLTKRVADCCRGMLEDGVTPIFEWTAPDNRIVVRYEESALTLLALRDNRTGYYWTRDWVRKAAKDMGLSAVRTHSPQHTTAADFLAYARAIQGAEGFVVRFDDGLWVKAKGEDYVLKHRAKDGISMEKNLLALVLSGGLDDVIPLLDDADAKAASEYAARVEMGILKTADDVAGIVAANDNLSQKDFALQVAPTLHPALRSVAFMTRRGDNAREVIRARIAANTSSQAAVDENRLLHGATWSGGV
;
A
#
# COMPACT_ATOMS: atom_id res chain seq x y z
N MET A 1 13.87 10.66 -22.76
CA MET A 1 13.13 9.42 -23.11
C MET A 1 11.68 9.76 -23.45
N THR A 2 11.27 9.50 -24.69
CA THR A 2 9.84 9.48 -25.04
C THR A 2 9.19 8.25 -24.41
N HIS A 3 7.98 8.38 -23.85
CA HIS A 3 7.24 7.25 -23.31
C HIS A 3 6.95 6.19 -24.39
N TYR A 4 6.77 4.93 -23.99
CA TYR A 4 6.57 3.82 -24.91
C TYR A 4 5.26 4.00 -25.69
N HIS A 5 5.29 3.86 -27.02
CA HIS A 5 4.09 4.01 -27.84
C HIS A 5 3.22 2.76 -27.70
N ILE A 6 1.93 2.94 -27.38
CA ILE A 6 0.97 1.85 -27.23
C ILE A 6 -0.25 2.23 -28.05
N ARG A 7 -0.71 1.33 -28.91
CA ARG A 7 -1.96 1.46 -29.68
C ARG A 7 -2.94 0.37 -29.28
N HIS A 8 -2.41 -0.79 -28.90
CA HIS A 8 -3.17 -1.98 -28.61
C HIS A 8 -2.55 -2.75 -27.44
N ILE A 9 -3.35 -3.60 -26.78
CA ILE A 9 -2.87 -4.47 -25.70
C ILE A 9 -1.71 -5.38 -26.14
N ASP A 10 -1.70 -5.76 -27.42
CA ASP A 10 -0.65 -6.61 -28.03
C ASP A 10 0.72 -5.91 -28.11
N ASP A 11 0.78 -4.58 -27.98
CA ASP A 11 2.07 -3.86 -27.89
C ASP A 11 2.75 -4.08 -26.53
N VAL A 12 2.01 -4.60 -25.54
CA VAL A 12 2.43 -4.77 -24.14
C VAL A 12 2.57 -6.24 -23.74
N LEU A 13 1.62 -7.11 -24.12
CA LEU A 13 1.58 -8.51 -23.69
C LEU A 13 2.89 -9.28 -23.92
N PRO A 14 3.58 -9.16 -25.08
CA PRO A 14 4.85 -9.86 -25.31
C PRO A 14 5.95 -9.50 -24.31
N HIS A 15 5.87 -8.33 -23.67
CA HIS A 15 6.89 -7.85 -22.73
C HIS A 15 6.67 -8.31 -21.29
N ILE A 16 5.51 -8.90 -20.99
CA ILE A 16 5.15 -9.40 -19.65
C ILE A 16 4.85 -10.91 -19.64
N GLU A 17 4.87 -11.56 -20.80
CA GLU A 17 4.60 -12.99 -20.92
C GLU A 17 5.56 -13.83 -20.05
N GLY A 18 5.02 -14.82 -19.34
CA GLY A 18 5.78 -15.70 -18.45
C GLY A 18 6.29 -15.04 -17.16
N ARG A 19 6.07 -13.74 -16.96
CA ARG A 19 6.54 -13.05 -15.76
C ARG A 19 5.50 -13.03 -14.64
N ARG A 20 5.94 -13.34 -13.41
CA ARG A 20 5.08 -13.39 -12.21
C ARG A 20 4.93 -12.04 -11.49
N ASP A 21 5.76 -11.07 -11.83
CA ASP A 21 5.72 -9.71 -11.29
C ASP A 21 4.64 -8.84 -11.95
N PHE A 22 3.99 -9.32 -13.01
CA PHE A 22 2.85 -8.68 -13.67
C PHE A 22 1.59 -9.53 -13.59
N VAL A 23 0.44 -8.85 -13.68
CA VAL A 23 -0.88 -9.48 -13.75
C VAL A 23 -1.68 -8.84 -14.88
N VAL A 24 -2.37 -9.70 -15.64
CA VAL A 24 -3.44 -9.29 -16.56
C VAL A 24 -4.75 -9.71 -15.91
N ALA A 25 -5.51 -8.73 -15.44
CA ALA A 25 -6.80 -8.96 -14.80
C ALA A 25 -7.94 -8.64 -15.77
N HIS A 26 -8.71 -9.66 -16.13
CA HIS A 26 -9.94 -9.50 -16.89
C HIS A 26 -11.09 -9.09 -15.97
N LYS A 27 -11.78 -8.02 -16.34
CA LYS A 27 -12.95 -7.46 -15.65
C LYS A 27 -14.12 -7.47 -16.61
N ASP A 28 -15.33 -7.24 -16.08
CA ASP A 28 -16.50 -7.07 -16.92
C ASP A 28 -16.34 -5.81 -17.81
N GLY A 29 -16.23 -6.01 -19.11
CA GLY A 29 -16.07 -4.95 -20.12
C GLY A 29 -14.68 -4.37 -20.32
N TYR A 30 -13.62 -4.84 -19.65
CA TYR A 30 -12.24 -4.34 -19.85
C TYR A 30 -11.17 -5.28 -19.26
N SER A 31 -9.92 -5.07 -19.66
CA SER A 31 -8.74 -5.71 -19.05
C SER A 31 -7.82 -4.68 -18.41
N VAL A 32 -7.14 -5.08 -17.33
CA VAL A 32 -6.14 -4.26 -16.62
C VAL A 32 -4.79 -4.97 -16.68
N ILE A 33 -3.73 -4.25 -17.04
CA ILE A 33 -2.35 -4.71 -16.88
C ILE A 33 -1.68 -3.92 -15.77
N ASP A 34 -1.17 -4.63 -14.76
CA ASP A 34 -0.54 -4.04 -13.60
C ASP A 34 0.64 -4.90 -13.08
N TYR A 35 1.50 -4.31 -12.25
CA TYR A 35 2.55 -5.05 -11.55
C TYR A 35 2.13 -5.44 -10.13
N VAL A 36 2.52 -6.63 -9.69
CA VAL A 36 2.22 -7.20 -8.37
C VAL A 36 3.34 -6.85 -7.38
N TYR A 37 4.59 -7.06 -7.79
CA TYR A 37 5.79 -6.71 -7.03
C TYR A 37 6.86 -6.19 -7.99
N ALA A 38 7.91 -5.57 -7.45
CA ALA A 38 9.01 -5.01 -8.23
C ALA A 38 10.32 -5.65 -7.81
N GLY A 39 10.94 -6.40 -8.72
CA GLY A 39 12.33 -6.85 -8.64
C GLY A 39 13.25 -5.99 -9.51
N ASP A 40 14.53 -6.38 -9.56
CA ASP A 40 15.59 -5.58 -10.21
C ASP A 40 15.34 -5.37 -11.70
N ASP A 41 14.84 -6.39 -12.41
CA ASP A 41 14.64 -6.36 -13.84
C ASP A 41 13.19 -6.02 -14.24
N THR A 42 12.25 -5.89 -13.30
CA THR A 42 10.80 -5.72 -13.55
C THR A 42 10.53 -4.59 -14.54
N PHE A 43 11.24 -3.46 -14.40
CA PHE A 43 11.01 -2.26 -15.21
C PHE A 43 12.12 -1.97 -16.23
N ALA A 44 12.94 -2.97 -16.58
CA ALA A 44 14.04 -2.78 -17.51
C ALA A 44 13.61 -2.58 -18.99
N HIS A 45 12.31 -2.79 -19.32
CA HIS A 45 11.76 -2.47 -20.63
C HIS A 45 10.75 -1.31 -20.55
N PRO A 46 10.75 -0.34 -21.49
CA PRO A 46 9.82 0.79 -21.47
C PRO A 46 8.33 0.40 -21.43
N ALA A 47 7.93 -0.70 -22.09
CA ALA A 47 6.56 -1.21 -22.02
C ALA A 47 6.15 -1.65 -20.61
N ARG A 48 7.10 -2.18 -19.82
CA ARG A 48 6.86 -2.66 -18.46
C ARG A 48 6.71 -1.51 -17.45
N ILE A 49 7.36 -0.38 -17.70
CA ILE A 49 7.15 0.86 -16.95
C ILE A 49 5.70 1.35 -17.05
N GLU A 50 5.00 1.04 -18.15
CA GLU A 50 3.60 1.39 -18.38
C GLU A 50 2.60 0.42 -17.72
N CYS A 51 3.07 -0.75 -17.27
CA CYS A 51 2.27 -1.78 -16.62
C CYS A 51 1.96 -1.43 -15.16
N ARG A 52 1.36 -0.24 -14.95
CA ARG A 52 0.94 0.30 -13.66
C ARG A 52 -0.56 0.62 -13.72
N GLY A 53 -1.35 -0.40 -14.01
CA GLY A 53 -2.80 -0.32 -14.13
C GLY A 53 -3.26 0.34 -15.42
N ILE A 54 -2.61 0.10 -16.56
CA ILE A 54 -3.16 0.51 -17.86
C ILE A 54 -4.40 -0.33 -18.20
N LYS A 55 -5.41 0.27 -18.84
CA LYS A 55 -6.69 -0.38 -19.16
C LYS A 55 -6.89 -0.50 -20.66
N PHE A 56 -7.44 -1.63 -21.07
CA PHE A 56 -7.78 -1.94 -22.44
C PHE A 56 -9.24 -2.38 -22.55
N ALA A 57 -9.89 -1.97 -23.62
CA ALA A 57 -11.24 -2.41 -23.95
C ALA A 57 -11.20 -3.87 -24.47
N PRO A 58 -12.36 -4.51 -24.67
CA PRO A 58 -12.43 -5.88 -25.19
C PRO A 58 -11.81 -6.03 -26.59
N ASP A 59 -11.82 -4.96 -27.40
CA ASP A 59 -11.16 -4.90 -28.71
C ASP A 59 -9.67 -4.54 -28.62
N GLY A 60 -9.11 -4.51 -27.40
CA GLY A 60 -7.70 -4.26 -27.10
C GLY A 60 -7.22 -2.81 -27.26
N ARG A 61 -8.09 -1.85 -27.62
CA ARG A 61 -7.74 -0.42 -27.60
C ARG A 61 -7.58 0.10 -26.17
N ILE A 62 -6.79 1.16 -25.98
CA ILE A 62 -6.57 1.76 -24.67
C ILE A 62 -7.84 2.47 -24.18
N LEU A 63 -8.35 2.09 -23.01
CA LEU A 63 -9.43 2.81 -22.32
C LEU A 63 -8.91 3.93 -21.44
N ALA A 64 -7.83 3.66 -20.71
CA ALA A 64 -7.17 4.64 -19.86
C ALA A 64 -5.71 4.26 -19.61
N ARG A 65 -4.84 5.28 -19.59
CA ARG A 65 -3.41 5.15 -19.34
C ARG A 65 -3.01 6.04 -18.16
N PRO A 66 -3.05 5.52 -16.91
CA PRO A 66 -2.67 6.29 -15.72
C PRO A 66 -1.15 6.53 -15.66
N LEU A 67 -0.63 7.05 -14.54
CA LEU A 67 0.80 7.36 -14.41
C LEU A 67 1.65 6.10 -14.59
N HIS A 68 2.69 6.22 -15.42
CA HIS A 68 3.74 5.22 -15.52
C HIS A 68 4.46 5.02 -14.18
N LYS A 69 5.20 3.93 -14.03
CA LYS A 69 6.01 3.66 -12.86
C LYS A 69 7.23 4.61 -12.81
N PHE A 70 7.36 5.37 -11.73
CA PHE A 70 8.57 6.13 -11.41
C PHE A 70 9.17 5.73 -10.06
N MET A 71 10.46 6.01 -9.91
CA MET A 71 11.31 5.53 -8.81
C MET A 71 11.62 6.63 -7.80
N ASN A 72 12.01 6.23 -6.59
CA ASN A 72 12.54 7.18 -5.63
C ASN A 72 13.96 7.60 -6.07
N ILE A 73 14.38 8.83 -5.75
CA ILE A 73 15.78 9.22 -5.87
C ILE A 73 16.62 8.28 -4.98
N GLY A 74 17.70 7.72 -5.54
CA GLY A 74 18.58 6.74 -4.90
C GLY A 74 18.08 5.29 -4.94
N GLN A 75 16.97 4.99 -5.61
CA GLN A 75 16.41 3.62 -5.62
C GLN A 75 17.11 2.70 -6.62
N THR A 76 17.48 3.21 -7.80
CA THR A 76 18.15 2.45 -8.88
C THR A 76 19.45 3.13 -9.25
N GLN A 77 20.29 2.47 -10.04
CA GLN A 77 21.56 3.04 -10.51
C GLN A 77 21.35 4.35 -11.30
N GLU A 78 20.29 4.44 -12.10
CA GLU A 78 19.96 5.61 -12.92
C GLU A 78 19.34 6.76 -12.13
N THR A 79 18.81 6.46 -10.94
CA THR A 79 18.14 7.45 -10.08
C THR A 79 19.01 7.88 -8.90
N GLN A 80 20.29 7.50 -8.88
CA GLN A 80 21.23 7.96 -7.86
C GLN A 80 21.37 9.49 -7.89
N PRO A 81 21.55 10.15 -6.72
CA PRO A 81 21.63 11.61 -6.67
C PRO A 81 22.68 12.24 -7.59
N ASP A 82 23.81 11.58 -7.83
CA ASP A 82 24.86 12.02 -8.76
C ASP A 82 24.50 11.84 -10.24
N ARG A 83 23.44 11.06 -10.53
CA ARG A 83 22.98 10.73 -11.89
C ARG A 83 21.75 11.52 -12.32
N VAL A 84 20.99 12.07 -11.38
CA VAL A 84 19.82 12.89 -11.69
C VAL A 84 20.26 14.35 -11.86
N ASP A 85 20.33 14.79 -13.11
CA ASP A 85 20.75 16.14 -13.49
C ASP A 85 19.65 17.18 -13.25
N PHE A 86 19.72 17.89 -12.12
CA PHE A 86 18.78 18.95 -11.73
C PHE A 86 18.97 20.26 -12.50
N SER A 87 20.00 20.39 -13.35
CA SER A 87 20.13 21.55 -14.25
C SER A 87 19.12 21.53 -15.40
N LYS A 88 18.59 20.33 -15.73
CA LYS A 88 17.56 20.16 -16.74
C LYS A 88 16.25 20.83 -16.33
N PRO A 89 15.46 21.37 -17.27
CA PRO A 89 14.13 21.87 -17.00
C PRO A 89 13.25 20.80 -16.32
N HIS A 90 12.67 21.18 -15.19
CA HIS A 90 11.82 20.29 -14.41
C HIS A 90 10.78 21.05 -13.57
N THR A 91 9.75 20.34 -13.15
CA THR A 91 8.72 20.81 -12.21
C THR A 91 8.74 19.95 -10.96
N ILE A 92 8.70 20.59 -9.80
CA ILE A 92 8.51 19.94 -8.50
C ILE A 92 7.02 20.04 -8.14
N MET A 93 6.38 18.91 -7.90
CA MET A 93 4.97 18.78 -7.56
C MET A 93 4.85 18.25 -6.13
N GLU A 94 3.87 18.73 -5.36
CA GLU A 94 3.51 18.10 -4.09
C GLU A 94 3.12 16.63 -4.35
N LYS A 95 3.65 15.71 -3.55
CA LYS A 95 3.18 14.33 -3.55
C LYS A 95 2.05 14.23 -2.53
N LEU A 96 0.82 14.23 -3.05
CA LEU A 96 -0.37 13.99 -2.24
C LEU A 96 -0.46 12.53 -1.82
N ASP A 97 -0.95 12.31 -0.60
CA ASP A 97 -1.02 11.00 0.04
C ASP A 97 -2.47 10.49 0.03
N GLY A 98 -2.89 9.96 -1.11
CA GLY A 98 -4.24 9.43 -1.27
C GLY A 98 -4.27 8.26 -2.23
N SER A 99 -5.32 8.22 -3.03
CA SER A 99 -5.47 7.20 -4.06
C SER A 99 -5.46 7.83 -5.44
N MET A 100 -4.58 7.31 -6.31
CA MET A 100 -4.57 7.69 -7.72
C MET A 100 -5.88 7.23 -8.40
N ILE A 101 -6.66 8.21 -8.85
CA ILE A 101 -7.92 8.03 -9.57
C ILE A 101 -7.77 8.47 -11.02
N HIS A 102 -8.41 7.78 -11.94
CA HIS A 102 -8.58 8.22 -13.31
C HIS A 102 -9.91 7.70 -13.84
N PRO A 103 -10.52 8.38 -14.82
CA PRO A 103 -11.77 7.93 -15.39
C PRO A 103 -11.54 6.94 -16.53
N ALA A 104 -12.57 6.18 -16.86
CA ALA A 104 -12.71 5.46 -18.12
C ALA A 104 -14.18 5.43 -18.53
N ILE A 105 -14.46 5.19 -19.81
CA ILE A 105 -15.83 4.94 -20.28
C ILE A 105 -16.09 3.43 -20.25
N VAL A 106 -17.03 2.99 -19.41
CA VAL A 106 -17.47 1.60 -19.31
C VAL A 106 -18.98 1.58 -19.47
N ASN A 107 -19.50 0.74 -20.37
CA ASN A 107 -20.94 0.65 -20.67
C ASN A 107 -21.59 2.01 -20.98
N GLY A 108 -20.84 2.89 -21.66
CA GLY A 108 -21.31 4.22 -22.04
C GLY A 108 -21.21 5.28 -20.95
N GLU A 109 -20.86 4.92 -19.71
CA GLU A 109 -20.76 5.83 -18.58
C GLU A 109 -19.30 6.14 -18.21
N VAL A 110 -19.05 7.37 -17.78
CA VAL A 110 -17.77 7.72 -17.16
C VAL A 110 -17.79 7.17 -15.73
N VAL A 111 -16.81 6.36 -15.40
CA VAL A 111 -16.61 5.81 -14.05
C VAL A 111 -15.20 6.09 -13.57
N PHE A 112 -15.00 6.18 -12.26
CA PHE A 112 -13.65 6.28 -11.70
C PHE A 112 -13.02 4.91 -11.51
N MET A 113 -11.69 4.88 -11.61
CA MET A 113 -10.86 3.70 -11.44
C MET A 113 -9.63 4.01 -10.61
N THR A 114 -9.23 3.04 -9.80
CA THR A 114 -7.87 2.96 -9.24
C THR A 114 -6.98 2.16 -10.19
N ARG A 115 -5.76 1.83 -9.75
CA ARG A 115 -4.82 0.99 -10.51
C ARG A 115 -5.46 -0.31 -11.02
N MET A 116 -6.27 -0.98 -10.19
CA MET A 116 -6.92 -2.27 -10.51
C MET A 116 -8.37 -2.17 -11.04
N GLY A 117 -8.78 -1.00 -11.53
CA GLY A 117 -10.12 -0.78 -12.09
C GLY A 117 -11.08 -0.13 -11.09
N ARG A 118 -12.39 -0.39 -11.22
CA ARG A 118 -13.44 0.21 -10.38
C ARG A 118 -13.55 -0.50 -9.02
N THR A 119 -12.61 -0.20 -8.13
CA THR A 119 -12.57 -0.69 -6.74
C THR A 119 -13.47 0.13 -5.82
N ASP A 120 -13.62 -0.28 -4.56
CA ASP A 120 -14.44 0.46 -3.58
C ASP A 120 -13.88 1.85 -3.28
N VAL A 121 -12.55 2.00 -3.28
CA VAL A 121 -11.87 3.31 -3.22
C VAL A 121 -12.29 4.20 -4.41
N ALA A 122 -12.31 3.66 -5.63
CA ALA A 122 -12.79 4.40 -6.78
C ALA A 122 -14.27 4.79 -6.66
N ARG A 123 -15.14 3.89 -6.21
CA ARG A 123 -16.57 4.17 -5.96
C ARG A 123 -16.75 5.25 -4.89
N LYS A 124 -15.98 5.21 -3.80
CA LYS A 124 -15.99 6.27 -2.77
C LYS A 124 -15.58 7.62 -3.34
N ALA A 125 -14.60 7.65 -4.27
CA ALA A 125 -14.18 8.86 -4.96
C ALA A 125 -15.22 9.40 -5.95
N GLU A 126 -16.16 8.58 -6.45
CA GLU A 126 -17.22 9.00 -7.39
C GLU A 126 -18.17 10.06 -6.79
N ARG A 127 -18.13 10.33 -5.48
CA ARG A 127 -18.77 11.52 -4.89
C ARG A 127 -18.27 12.84 -5.46
N HIS A 128 -17.08 12.85 -6.07
CA HIS A 128 -16.50 13.98 -6.80
C HIS A 128 -16.81 13.97 -8.30
N LEU A 129 -17.44 12.91 -8.82
CA LEU A 129 -17.82 12.78 -10.22
C LEU A 129 -19.14 13.51 -10.49
N THR A 130 -19.13 14.82 -10.30
CA THR A 130 -20.26 15.68 -10.69
C THR A 130 -20.48 15.64 -12.21
N LYS A 131 -21.67 16.03 -12.68
CA LYS A 131 -21.95 16.14 -14.12
C LYS A 131 -20.86 16.92 -14.88
N ARG A 132 -20.42 18.05 -14.30
CA ARG A 132 -19.35 18.89 -14.86
C ARG A 132 -18.04 18.12 -15.01
N VAL A 133 -17.63 17.38 -13.97
CA VAL A 133 -16.41 16.56 -14.01
C VAL A 133 -16.56 15.42 -15.01
N ALA A 134 -17.71 14.75 -15.03
CA ALA A 134 -17.99 13.65 -15.95
C ALA A 134 -17.96 14.10 -17.42
N ASP A 135 -18.58 15.22 -17.75
CA ASP A 135 -18.62 15.78 -19.12
C ASP A 135 -17.20 16.16 -19.60
N CYS A 136 -16.40 16.82 -18.75
CA CYS A 136 -15.01 17.13 -19.06
C CYS A 136 -14.15 15.87 -19.24
N CYS A 137 -14.30 14.88 -18.35
CA CYS A 137 -13.59 13.61 -18.44
C CYS A 137 -13.98 12.84 -19.71
N ARG A 138 -15.26 12.82 -20.08
CA ARG A 138 -15.74 12.18 -21.30
C ARG A 138 -15.05 12.75 -22.53
N GLY A 139 -15.07 14.07 -22.69
CA GLY A 139 -14.43 14.73 -23.85
C GLY A 139 -12.94 14.38 -23.95
N MET A 140 -12.21 14.43 -22.83
CA MET A 140 -10.80 14.04 -22.81
C MET A 140 -10.58 12.56 -23.19
N LEU A 141 -11.41 11.65 -22.67
CA LEU A 141 -11.30 10.22 -22.97
C LEU A 141 -11.61 9.92 -24.44
N GLU A 142 -12.60 10.60 -25.03
CA GLU A 142 -12.94 10.51 -26.45
C GLU A 142 -11.81 11.07 -27.34
N ASP A 143 -11.09 12.09 -26.87
CA ASP A 143 -9.87 12.63 -27.50
C ASP A 143 -8.62 11.76 -27.25
N GLY A 144 -8.75 10.63 -26.55
CA GLY A 144 -7.64 9.73 -26.25
C GLY A 144 -6.70 10.24 -25.16
N VAL A 145 -7.20 11.04 -24.21
CA VAL A 145 -6.46 11.62 -23.08
C VAL A 145 -7.03 11.11 -21.76
N THR A 146 -6.17 10.57 -20.91
CA THR A 146 -6.52 10.19 -19.54
C THR A 146 -6.20 11.33 -18.57
N PRO A 147 -7.20 11.99 -17.95
CA PRO A 147 -6.95 12.82 -16.78
C PRO A 147 -6.70 11.95 -15.55
N ILE A 148 -5.72 12.35 -14.74
CA ILE A 148 -5.26 11.58 -13.60
C ILE A 148 -5.32 12.47 -12.38
N PHE A 149 -5.97 11.98 -11.34
CA PHE A 149 -6.24 12.67 -10.10
C PHE A 149 -5.59 11.94 -8.91
N GLU A 150 -5.38 12.67 -7.82
CA GLU A 150 -5.29 12.08 -6.50
C GLU A 150 -6.59 12.38 -5.75
N TRP A 151 -7.20 11.34 -5.19
CA TRP A 151 -8.30 11.50 -4.25
C TRP A 151 -7.80 11.36 -2.82
N THR A 152 -7.97 12.45 -2.06
CA THR A 152 -7.63 12.53 -0.63
C THR A 152 -8.91 12.73 0.18
N ALA A 153 -8.98 12.14 1.37
CA ALA A 153 -10.13 12.28 2.24
C ALA A 153 -9.86 11.80 3.68
N PRO A 154 -10.65 12.25 4.67
CA PRO A 154 -10.61 11.71 6.02
C PRO A 154 -10.85 10.19 6.07
N ASP A 155 -11.76 9.67 5.23
CA ASP A 155 -12.13 8.25 5.10
C ASP A 155 -11.26 7.45 4.10
N ASN A 156 -10.16 8.06 3.64
CA ASN A 156 -9.17 7.44 2.75
C ASN A 156 -7.75 7.77 3.24
N ARG A 157 -7.54 7.69 4.55
CA ARG A 157 -6.29 8.09 5.19
C ARG A 157 -5.22 7.01 5.05
N ILE A 158 -4.11 7.39 4.43
CA ILE A 158 -2.88 6.59 4.45
C ILE A 158 -2.04 7.03 5.65
N VAL A 159 -1.28 8.13 5.57
CA VAL A 159 -0.52 8.71 6.69
C VAL A 159 -0.95 10.15 6.95
N VAL A 160 -0.94 10.99 5.91
CA VAL A 160 -1.28 12.41 6.01
C VAL A 160 -2.77 12.56 6.30
N ARG A 161 -3.10 13.40 7.29
CA ARG A 161 -4.48 13.70 7.65
C ARG A 161 -5.03 14.79 6.75
N TYR A 162 -6.14 14.49 6.09
CA TYR A 162 -6.93 15.46 5.33
C TYR A 162 -8.24 15.71 6.06
N GLU A 163 -8.60 16.98 6.28
CA GLU A 163 -9.86 17.35 6.96
C GLU A 163 -11.07 17.27 6.03
N GLU A 164 -10.86 17.44 4.73
CA GLU A 164 -11.90 17.42 3.70
C GLU A 164 -11.56 16.43 2.59
N SER A 165 -12.60 15.96 1.92
CA SER A 165 -12.40 15.16 0.72
C SER A 165 -12.17 16.05 -0.50
N ALA A 166 -11.13 15.75 -1.27
CA ALA A 166 -10.80 16.49 -2.49
C ALA A 166 -10.38 15.54 -3.62
N LEU A 167 -10.73 15.92 -4.85
CA LEU A 167 -10.19 15.34 -6.07
C LEU A 167 -9.25 16.37 -6.71
N THR A 168 -7.95 16.09 -6.71
CA THR A 168 -6.93 17.02 -7.23
C THR A 168 -6.36 16.50 -8.54
N LEU A 169 -6.42 17.29 -9.61
CA LEU A 169 -5.87 16.90 -10.92
C LEU A 169 -4.34 16.98 -10.90
N LEU A 170 -3.69 15.83 -11.15
CA LEU A 170 -2.24 15.69 -11.17
C LEU A 170 -1.66 15.89 -12.58
N ALA A 171 -2.28 15.25 -13.57
CA ALA A 171 -1.74 15.18 -14.92
C ALA A 171 -2.84 14.88 -15.95
N LEU A 172 -2.56 15.24 -17.21
CA LEU A 172 -3.30 14.79 -18.38
C LEU A 172 -2.32 13.99 -19.25
N ARG A 173 -2.70 12.80 -19.69
CA ARG A 173 -1.81 11.87 -20.38
C ARG A 173 -2.41 11.39 -21.68
N ASP A 174 -1.69 11.56 -22.77
CA ASP A 174 -2.05 11.02 -24.08
C ASP A 174 -1.95 9.48 -24.04
N ASN A 175 -3.03 8.79 -24.36
CA ASN A 175 -3.13 7.33 -24.24
C ASN A 175 -2.12 6.64 -25.15
N ARG A 176 -1.90 7.18 -26.35
CA ARG A 176 -1.16 6.50 -27.40
C ARG A 176 0.36 6.68 -27.25
N THR A 177 0.79 7.92 -27.13
CA THR A 177 2.20 8.31 -27.00
C THR A 177 2.70 8.22 -25.56
N GLY A 178 1.81 8.27 -24.57
CA GLY A 178 2.16 8.36 -23.16
C GLY A 178 2.63 9.74 -22.72
N TYR A 179 2.65 10.73 -23.63
CA TYR A 179 3.05 12.10 -23.36
C TYR A 179 2.15 12.76 -22.31
N TYR A 180 2.77 13.49 -21.39
CA TYR A 180 2.06 14.28 -20.41
C TYR A 180 1.92 15.71 -20.87
N TRP A 181 0.70 16.24 -20.86
CA TRP A 181 0.46 17.62 -21.26
C TRP A 181 1.14 18.61 -20.31
N THR A 182 1.29 19.84 -20.81
CA THR A 182 1.91 20.93 -20.05
C THR A 182 1.04 21.32 -18.86
N ARG A 183 1.66 22.04 -17.92
CA ARG A 183 1.00 22.45 -16.69
C ARG A 183 -0.16 23.42 -16.92
N ASP A 184 -0.08 24.25 -17.94
CA ASP A 184 -1.13 25.21 -18.25
C ASP A 184 -2.40 24.48 -18.72
N TRP A 185 -2.25 23.40 -19.47
CA TRP A 185 -3.37 22.52 -19.81
C TRP A 185 -3.95 21.82 -18.59
N VAL A 186 -3.12 21.33 -17.67
CA VAL A 186 -3.59 20.73 -16.41
C VAL A 186 -4.38 21.77 -15.59
N ARG A 187 -3.86 22.99 -15.41
CA ARG A 187 -4.55 24.07 -14.70
C ARG A 187 -5.86 24.46 -15.36
N LYS A 188 -5.87 24.56 -16.69
CA LYS A 188 -7.08 24.85 -17.46
C LYS A 188 -8.13 23.77 -17.24
N ALA A 189 -7.77 22.50 -17.42
CA ALA A 189 -8.66 21.36 -17.21
C ALA A 189 -9.21 21.31 -15.78
N ALA A 190 -8.36 21.51 -14.76
CA ALA A 190 -8.81 21.57 -13.37
C ALA A 190 -9.83 22.69 -13.16
N LYS A 191 -9.56 23.89 -13.68
CA LYS A 191 -10.49 25.02 -13.62
C LYS A 191 -11.81 24.72 -14.35
N ASP A 192 -11.74 24.10 -15.53
CA ASP A 192 -12.91 23.71 -16.33
C ASP A 192 -13.76 22.66 -15.61
N MET A 193 -13.15 21.78 -14.80
CA MET A 193 -13.84 20.80 -13.96
C MET A 193 -14.35 21.39 -12.63
N GLY A 194 -13.86 22.55 -12.20
CA GLY A 194 -14.13 23.12 -10.87
C GLY A 194 -13.33 22.42 -9.76
N LEU A 195 -12.15 21.90 -10.09
CA LEU A 195 -11.23 21.19 -9.20
C LEU A 195 -9.92 21.98 -9.02
N SER A 196 -9.14 21.57 -8.03
CA SER A 196 -7.76 22.04 -7.85
C SER A 196 -6.80 21.25 -8.75
N ALA A 197 -5.82 21.95 -9.32
CA ALA A 197 -4.63 21.31 -9.86
C ALA A 197 -3.59 21.12 -8.75
N VAL A 198 -2.76 20.09 -8.85
CA VAL A 198 -1.67 19.85 -7.89
C VAL A 198 -0.74 21.06 -7.78
N ARG A 199 -0.38 21.39 -6.54
CA ARG A 199 0.54 22.48 -6.24
C ARG A 199 1.95 22.12 -6.68
N THR A 200 2.72 23.15 -7.00
CA THR A 200 4.09 23.00 -7.49
C THR A 200 4.99 24.05 -6.90
N HIS A 201 6.26 23.72 -6.85
CA HIS A 201 7.30 24.62 -6.38
C HIS A 201 8.26 24.94 -7.53
N SER A 202 8.76 26.17 -7.53
CA SER A 202 9.89 26.52 -8.38
C SER A 202 11.13 25.76 -7.89
N PRO A 203 11.97 25.23 -8.79
CA PRO A 203 13.25 24.66 -8.42
C PRO A 203 14.11 25.67 -7.65
N GLN A 204 14.41 25.37 -6.39
CA GLN A 204 15.33 26.15 -5.55
C GLN A 204 16.68 25.47 -5.34
N HIS A 205 16.76 24.17 -5.69
CA HIS A 205 17.92 23.32 -5.48
C HIS A 205 18.58 23.02 -6.81
N THR A 206 19.91 23.08 -6.87
CA THR A 206 20.69 22.87 -8.11
C THR A 206 21.18 21.43 -8.26
N THR A 207 21.11 20.62 -7.20
CA THR A 207 21.49 19.20 -7.22
C THR A 207 20.39 18.31 -6.67
N ALA A 208 20.36 17.05 -7.10
CA ALA A 208 19.42 16.06 -6.56
C ALA A 208 19.72 15.70 -5.11
N ALA A 209 20.99 15.78 -4.69
CA ALA A 209 21.41 15.49 -3.32
C ALA A 209 20.83 16.52 -2.34
N ASP A 210 20.97 17.81 -2.65
CA ASP A 210 20.42 18.88 -1.82
C ASP A 210 18.89 18.82 -1.76
N PHE A 211 18.26 18.58 -2.91
CA PHE A 211 16.81 18.40 -2.98
C PHE A 211 16.34 17.19 -2.15
N LEU A 212 17.07 16.07 -2.20
CA LEU A 212 16.73 14.88 -1.42
C LEU A 212 16.88 15.14 0.08
N ALA A 213 17.93 15.87 0.49
CA ALA A 213 18.11 16.27 1.89
C ALA A 213 16.96 17.16 2.37
N TYR A 214 16.57 18.16 1.58
CA TYR A 214 15.40 18.99 1.85
C TYR A 214 14.11 18.15 1.95
N ALA A 215 13.87 17.28 0.97
CA ALA A 215 12.67 16.46 0.93
C ALA A 215 12.57 15.51 2.13
N ARG A 216 13.70 14.96 2.62
CA ARG A 216 13.72 14.10 3.82
C ARG A 216 13.36 14.86 5.10
N ALA A 217 13.73 16.14 5.18
CA ALA A 217 13.50 16.98 6.37
C ALA A 217 12.05 17.49 6.50
N ILE A 218 11.22 17.39 5.46
CA ILE A 218 9.83 17.87 5.56
C ILE A 218 9.01 16.99 6.51
N GLN A 219 7.99 17.60 7.13
CA GLN A 219 7.03 16.93 7.99
C GLN A 219 5.60 17.27 7.56
N GLY A 220 4.64 16.41 7.89
CA GLY A 220 3.22 16.64 7.61
C GLY A 220 2.82 16.52 6.13
N ALA A 221 3.72 16.07 5.26
CA ALA A 221 3.48 15.79 3.85
C ALA A 221 4.22 14.52 3.42
N GLU A 222 3.75 13.84 2.37
CA GLU A 222 4.45 12.64 1.88
C GLU A 222 5.80 12.97 1.25
N GLY A 223 5.87 14.06 0.50
CA GLY A 223 7.06 14.38 -0.28
C GLY A 223 6.75 15.12 -1.56
N PHE A 224 7.58 14.87 -2.55
CA PHE A 224 7.52 15.52 -3.85
C PHE A 224 7.67 14.52 -4.99
N VAL A 225 7.11 14.90 -6.14
CA VAL A 225 7.40 14.30 -7.44
C VAL A 225 8.13 15.34 -8.28
N VAL A 226 9.27 14.96 -8.86
CA VAL A 226 10.03 15.78 -9.80
C VAL A 226 9.82 15.24 -11.20
N ARG A 227 9.26 16.08 -12.06
CA ARG A 227 8.99 15.79 -13.48
C ARG A 227 9.97 16.57 -14.34
N PHE A 228 10.86 15.87 -15.03
CA PHE A 228 11.76 16.46 -16.03
C PHE A 228 11.10 16.50 -17.40
N ASP A 229 11.43 17.52 -18.20
CA ASP A 229 10.88 17.68 -19.55
C ASP A 229 11.36 16.60 -20.52
N ASP A 230 12.47 15.93 -20.21
CA ASP A 230 12.98 14.78 -20.97
C ASP A 230 12.25 13.46 -20.68
N GLY A 231 11.22 13.48 -19.81
CA GLY A 231 10.38 12.32 -19.49
C GLY A 231 10.81 11.54 -18.25
N LEU A 232 11.95 11.86 -17.62
CA LEU A 232 12.31 11.29 -16.32
C LEU A 232 11.38 11.81 -15.22
N TRP A 233 10.81 10.89 -14.44
CA TRP A 233 10.09 11.22 -13.21
C TRP A 233 10.76 10.52 -12.04
N VAL A 234 10.98 11.25 -10.96
CA VAL A 234 11.47 10.71 -9.70
C VAL A 234 10.65 11.26 -8.54
N LYS A 235 10.71 10.60 -7.39
CA LYS A 235 10.06 11.06 -6.17
C LYS A 235 11.04 11.07 -5.00
N ALA A 236 10.81 11.98 -4.06
CA ALA A 236 11.52 12.04 -2.80
C ALA A 236 10.49 12.16 -1.69
N LYS A 237 10.60 11.32 -0.65
CA LYS A 237 9.65 11.27 0.47
C LYS A 237 10.27 11.83 1.74
N GLY A 238 9.45 12.45 2.57
CA GLY A 238 9.82 12.85 3.93
C GLY A 238 10.19 11.65 4.78
N GLU A 239 11.22 11.78 5.62
CA GLU A 239 11.66 10.70 6.50
C GLU A 239 10.58 10.38 7.55
N ASP A 240 9.99 11.43 8.14
CA ASP A 240 8.84 11.32 9.05
C ASP A 240 7.68 10.53 8.43
N TYR A 241 7.33 10.85 7.18
CA TYR A 241 6.29 10.12 6.44
C TYR A 241 6.65 8.64 6.25
N VAL A 242 7.89 8.34 5.84
CA VAL A 242 8.33 6.97 5.58
C VAL A 242 8.29 6.13 6.86
N LEU A 243 8.68 6.71 7.99
CA LEU A 243 8.59 6.06 9.30
C LEU A 243 7.14 5.75 9.68
N LYS A 244 6.25 6.75 9.59
CA LYS A 244 4.82 6.59 9.91
C LYS A 244 4.11 5.58 8.98
N HIS A 245 4.43 5.62 7.68
CA HIS A 245 3.89 4.66 6.72
C HIS A 245 4.33 3.23 7.06
N ARG A 246 5.61 3.03 7.40
CA ARG A 246 6.12 1.71 7.79
C ARG A 246 5.47 1.22 9.08
N ALA A 247 5.27 2.09 10.05
CA ALA A 247 4.56 1.78 11.29
C ALA A 247 3.12 1.31 10.99
N LYS A 248 2.38 2.05 10.17
CA LYS A 248 1.02 1.70 9.76
C LYS A 248 0.96 0.38 8.98
N ASP A 249 1.84 0.20 8.01
CA ASP A 249 1.95 -1.07 7.27
C ASP A 249 2.25 -2.25 8.21
N GLY A 250 3.10 -2.02 9.21
CA GLY A 250 3.47 -3.01 10.21
C GLY A 250 2.30 -3.55 11.02
N ILE A 251 1.25 -2.74 11.23
CA ILE A 251 0.05 -3.16 11.99
C ILE A 251 -1.12 -3.57 11.09
N SER A 252 -1.00 -3.43 9.77
CA SER A 252 -2.09 -3.71 8.83
C SER A 252 -2.53 -5.18 8.82
N MET A 253 -1.60 -6.10 9.09
CA MET A 253 -1.85 -7.54 9.11
C MET A 253 -1.68 -8.07 10.53
N GLU A 254 -2.63 -8.91 10.98
CA GLU A 254 -2.62 -9.49 12.32
C GLU A 254 -1.29 -10.18 12.64
N LYS A 255 -0.78 -10.98 11.70
CA LYS A 255 0.48 -11.69 11.87
C LYS A 255 1.67 -10.78 12.17
N ASN A 256 1.71 -9.58 11.58
CA ASN A 256 2.79 -8.63 11.76
C ASN A 256 2.63 -7.90 13.10
N LEU A 257 1.40 -7.47 13.42
CA LEU A 257 1.08 -6.84 14.70
C LEU A 257 1.36 -7.78 15.88
N LEU A 258 0.93 -9.05 15.79
CA LEU A 258 1.20 -10.06 16.79
C LEU A 258 2.70 -10.29 16.99
N ALA A 259 3.49 -10.32 15.90
CA ALA A 259 4.94 -10.40 15.99
C ALA A 259 5.54 -9.20 16.74
N LEU A 260 5.06 -7.98 16.48
CA LEU A 260 5.48 -6.76 17.19
C LEU A 260 5.13 -6.81 18.68
N VAL A 261 3.94 -7.30 19.05
CA VAL A 261 3.54 -7.47 20.46
C VAL A 261 4.49 -8.44 21.17
N LEU A 262 4.74 -9.59 20.56
CA LEU A 262 5.57 -10.64 21.16
C LEU A 262 7.06 -10.26 21.23
N SER A 263 7.56 -9.44 20.31
CA SER A 263 8.92 -8.92 20.38
C SER A 263 9.07 -7.73 21.32
N GLY A 264 7.97 -7.14 21.80
CA GLY A 264 7.97 -5.91 22.59
C GLY A 264 8.22 -4.65 21.75
N GLY A 265 8.21 -4.74 20.42
CA GLY A 265 8.46 -3.61 19.52
C GLY A 265 7.26 -2.69 19.29
N LEU A 266 6.10 -2.98 19.88
CA LEU A 266 4.89 -2.16 19.67
C LEU A 266 5.02 -0.76 20.28
N ASP A 267 5.72 -0.62 21.41
CA ASP A 267 5.88 0.67 22.11
C ASP A 267 6.62 1.70 21.25
N ASP A 268 7.54 1.26 20.38
CA ASP A 268 8.24 2.12 19.43
C ASP A 268 7.36 2.52 18.22
N VAL A 269 6.35 1.71 17.92
CA VAL A 269 5.44 1.91 16.79
C VAL A 269 4.28 2.84 17.17
N ILE A 270 3.75 2.73 18.40
CA ILE A 270 2.61 3.52 18.88
C ILE A 270 2.76 5.04 18.63
N PRO A 271 3.90 5.70 18.95
CA PRO A 271 4.05 7.14 18.74
C PRO A 271 4.02 7.58 17.28
N LEU A 272 4.19 6.65 16.33
CA LEU A 272 4.18 6.90 14.89
C LEU A 272 2.79 6.68 14.26
N LEU A 273 1.87 6.06 14.98
CA LEU A 273 0.51 5.82 14.54
C LEU A 273 -0.38 7.03 14.82
N ASP A 274 -1.54 7.06 14.19
CA ASP A 274 -2.59 7.99 14.62
C ASP A 274 -3.35 7.47 15.84
N ASP A 275 -4.13 8.34 16.50
CA ASP A 275 -4.81 8.01 17.76
C ASP A 275 -5.73 6.78 17.65
N ALA A 276 -6.37 6.58 16.50
CA ALA A 276 -7.28 5.46 16.29
C ALA A 276 -6.51 4.14 16.13
N ASP A 277 -5.48 4.15 15.27
CA ASP A 277 -4.59 3.01 15.04
C ASP A 277 -3.79 2.65 16.30
N ALA A 278 -3.26 3.65 17.01
CA ALA A 278 -2.54 3.48 18.27
C ALA A 278 -3.42 2.83 19.33
N LYS A 279 -4.66 3.32 19.49
CA LYS A 279 -5.64 2.75 20.42
C LYS A 279 -5.97 1.31 20.06
N ALA A 280 -6.30 1.04 18.79
CA ALA A 280 -6.67 -0.29 18.32
C ALA A 280 -5.52 -1.30 18.51
N ALA A 281 -4.29 -0.91 18.16
CA ALA A 281 -3.10 -1.75 18.34
C ALA A 281 -2.83 -2.04 19.83
N SER A 282 -2.97 -1.04 20.69
CA SER A 282 -2.81 -1.18 22.14
C SER A 282 -3.86 -2.11 22.75
N GLU A 283 -5.13 -1.97 22.34
CA GLU A 283 -6.21 -2.85 22.77
C GLU A 283 -6.00 -4.30 22.31
N TYR A 284 -5.50 -4.50 21.08
CA TYR A 284 -5.13 -5.83 20.60
C TYR A 284 -4.01 -6.43 21.43
N ALA A 285 -2.94 -5.68 21.70
CA ALA A 285 -1.82 -6.14 22.53
C ALA A 285 -2.27 -6.54 23.94
N ALA A 286 -3.14 -5.73 24.56
CA ALA A 286 -3.72 -6.04 25.87
C ALA A 286 -4.53 -7.35 25.85
N ARG A 287 -5.33 -7.58 24.80
CA ARG A 287 -6.07 -8.85 24.64
C ARG A 287 -5.13 -10.05 24.45
N VAL A 288 -4.06 -9.90 23.66
CA VAL A 288 -3.05 -10.95 23.47
C VAL A 288 -2.40 -11.32 24.80
N GLU A 289 -1.86 -10.34 25.53
CA GLU A 289 -1.19 -10.60 26.81
C GLU A 289 -2.13 -11.18 27.86
N MET A 290 -3.38 -10.69 27.94
CA MET A 290 -4.40 -11.26 28.83
C MET A 290 -4.75 -12.71 28.48
N GLY A 291 -4.90 -13.03 27.19
CA GLY A 291 -5.22 -14.38 26.77
C GLY A 291 -4.06 -15.37 26.95
N ILE A 292 -2.82 -14.91 26.74
CA ILE A 292 -1.62 -15.70 27.06
C ILE A 292 -1.58 -15.98 28.57
N LEU A 293 -1.79 -14.97 29.41
CA LEU A 293 -1.79 -15.12 30.86
C LEU A 293 -2.86 -16.12 31.31
N LYS A 294 -4.10 -15.95 30.85
CA LYS A 294 -5.20 -16.87 31.17
C LYS A 294 -4.89 -18.30 30.77
N THR A 295 -4.40 -18.51 29.55
CA THR A 295 -4.05 -19.86 29.06
C THR A 295 -2.91 -20.46 29.87
N ALA A 296 -1.91 -19.66 30.24
CA ALA A 296 -0.80 -20.09 31.08
C ALA A 296 -1.28 -20.51 32.47
N ASP A 297 -2.15 -19.72 33.10
CA ASP A 297 -2.73 -19.99 34.42
C ASP A 297 -3.61 -21.25 34.39
N ASP A 298 -4.44 -21.42 33.36
CA ASP A 298 -5.27 -22.61 33.17
C ASP A 298 -4.40 -23.88 33.04
N VAL A 299 -3.35 -23.83 32.22
CA VAL A 299 -2.42 -24.96 32.05
C VAL A 299 -1.64 -25.23 33.34
N ALA A 300 -1.13 -24.20 34.01
CA ALA A 300 -0.40 -24.33 35.26
C ALA A 300 -1.29 -24.92 36.37
N GLY A 301 -2.55 -24.47 36.47
CA GLY A 301 -3.53 -25.02 37.40
C GLY A 301 -3.82 -26.49 37.16
N ILE A 302 -3.98 -26.90 35.90
CA ILE A 302 -4.18 -28.33 35.55
C ILE A 302 -2.93 -29.15 35.91
N VAL A 303 -1.74 -28.66 35.62
CA VAL A 303 -0.49 -29.37 35.95
C VAL A 303 -0.34 -29.53 37.46
N ALA A 304 -0.57 -28.46 38.23
CA ALA A 304 -0.47 -28.46 39.69
C ALA A 304 -1.52 -29.37 40.35
N ALA A 305 -2.76 -29.37 39.86
CA ALA A 305 -3.84 -30.23 40.35
C ALA A 305 -3.57 -31.74 40.14
N ASN A 306 -2.60 -32.08 39.28
CA ASN A 306 -2.23 -33.44 38.92
C ASN A 306 -0.75 -33.73 39.24
N ASP A 307 -0.12 -32.99 40.15
CA ASP A 307 1.31 -33.14 40.45
C ASP A 307 1.63 -34.53 41.07
N ASN A 308 0.67 -35.13 41.77
CA ASN A 308 0.77 -36.46 42.36
C ASN A 308 0.88 -37.62 41.35
N LEU A 309 0.60 -37.40 40.06
CA LEU A 309 0.65 -38.44 39.04
C LEU A 309 2.08 -38.71 38.56
N SER A 310 2.38 -39.93 38.13
CA SER A 310 3.61 -40.17 37.37
C SER A 310 3.52 -39.49 35.98
N GLN A 311 4.66 -39.23 35.35
CA GLN A 311 4.69 -38.70 33.97
C GLN A 311 3.88 -39.58 33.00
N LYS A 312 3.93 -40.90 33.18
CA LYS A 312 3.19 -41.88 32.37
C LYS A 312 1.69 -41.75 32.59
N ASP A 313 1.26 -41.63 33.85
CA ASP A 313 -0.16 -41.51 34.18
C ASP A 313 -0.73 -40.16 33.72
N PHE A 314 0.02 -39.07 33.87
CA PHE A 314 -0.37 -37.76 33.32
C PHE A 314 -0.59 -37.84 31.81
N ALA A 315 0.32 -38.51 31.08
CA ALA A 315 0.21 -38.68 29.63
C ALA A 315 -0.99 -39.53 29.19
N LEU A 316 -1.39 -40.51 29.99
CA LEU A 316 -2.51 -41.41 29.68
C LEU A 316 -3.87 -40.87 30.15
N GLN A 317 -3.91 -40.09 31.24
CA GLN A 317 -5.15 -39.70 31.89
C GLN A 317 -5.50 -38.22 31.68
N VAL A 318 -4.51 -37.32 31.68
CA VAL A 318 -4.73 -35.87 31.65
C VAL A 318 -4.48 -35.30 30.25
N ALA A 319 -3.32 -35.58 29.64
CA ALA A 319 -2.98 -35.02 28.33
C ALA A 319 -4.03 -35.26 27.22
N PRO A 320 -4.73 -36.41 27.16
CA PRO A 320 -5.78 -36.64 26.15
C PRO A 320 -7.00 -35.73 26.32
N THR A 321 -7.32 -35.28 27.54
CA THR A 321 -8.45 -34.39 27.83
C THR A 321 -8.16 -32.93 27.45
N LEU A 322 -6.88 -32.58 27.34
CA LEU A 322 -6.45 -31.27 26.88
C LEU A 322 -6.62 -31.11 25.37
N HIS A 323 -6.94 -29.89 24.96
CA HIS A 323 -6.88 -29.50 23.56
C HIS A 323 -5.47 -29.80 23.00
N PRO A 324 -5.34 -30.35 21.76
CA PRO A 324 -4.04 -30.73 21.19
C PRO A 324 -2.96 -29.64 21.29
N ALA A 325 -3.34 -28.39 21.07
CA ALA A 325 -2.44 -27.24 21.18
C ALA A 325 -1.85 -27.04 22.59
N LEU A 326 -2.53 -27.47 23.65
CA LEU A 326 -2.09 -27.27 25.04
C LEU A 326 -1.23 -28.43 25.56
N ARG A 327 -1.27 -29.60 24.93
CA ARG A 327 -0.58 -30.82 25.41
C ARG A 327 0.93 -30.61 25.58
N SER A 328 1.58 -30.04 24.56
CA SER A 328 3.02 -29.77 24.59
C SER A 328 3.38 -28.74 25.68
N VAL A 329 2.55 -27.71 25.85
CA VAL A 329 2.72 -26.69 26.90
C VAL A 329 2.60 -27.34 28.27
N ALA A 330 1.58 -28.16 28.52
CA ALA A 330 1.37 -28.84 29.79
C ALA A 330 2.55 -29.74 30.19
N PHE A 331 3.14 -30.47 29.23
CA PHE A 331 4.33 -31.29 29.50
C PHE A 331 5.57 -30.44 29.83
N MET A 332 5.80 -29.32 29.13
CA MET A 332 6.90 -28.41 29.45
C MET A 332 6.71 -27.75 30.81
N THR A 333 5.48 -27.32 31.13
CA THR A 333 5.16 -26.77 32.45
C THR A 333 5.38 -27.79 33.57
N ARG A 334 5.00 -29.06 33.36
CA ARG A 334 5.27 -30.15 34.32
C ARG A 334 6.76 -30.43 34.50
N ARG A 335 7.58 -30.18 33.48
CA ARG A 335 9.05 -30.27 33.56
C ARG A 335 9.67 -29.10 34.34
N GLY A 336 8.89 -28.06 34.65
CA GLY A 336 9.32 -26.88 35.38
C GLY A 336 9.49 -25.61 34.53
N ASP A 337 9.16 -25.66 33.23
CA ASP A 337 9.20 -24.47 32.38
C ASP A 337 8.04 -23.51 32.71
N ASN A 338 8.27 -22.21 32.63
CA ASN A 338 7.22 -21.23 32.84
C ASN A 338 6.19 -21.31 31.69
N ALA A 339 4.92 -21.63 32.01
CA ALA A 339 3.86 -21.80 31.01
C ALA A 339 3.67 -20.57 30.11
N ARG A 340 3.79 -19.37 30.67
CA ARG A 340 3.67 -18.10 29.93
C ARG A 340 4.79 -17.97 28.90
N GLU A 341 6.04 -18.21 29.30
CA GLU A 341 7.20 -18.13 28.39
C GLU A 341 7.13 -19.19 27.29
N VAL A 342 6.69 -20.40 27.63
CA VAL A 342 6.49 -21.50 26.67
C VAL A 342 5.43 -21.12 25.62
N ILE A 343 4.29 -20.59 26.06
CA ILE A 343 3.23 -20.13 25.16
C ILE A 343 3.74 -18.98 24.29
N ARG A 344 4.41 -17.98 24.88
CA ARG A 344 4.93 -16.80 24.19
C ARG A 344 5.91 -17.19 23.09
N ALA A 345 6.88 -18.07 23.40
CA ALA A 345 7.86 -18.57 22.45
C ALA A 345 7.19 -19.34 21.29
N ARG A 346 6.18 -20.17 21.60
CA ARG A 346 5.43 -20.90 20.58
C ARG A 346 4.67 -19.97 19.64
N ILE A 347 3.96 -18.98 20.15
CA ILE A 347 3.22 -18.05 19.29
C ILE A 347 4.22 -17.24 18.45
N ALA A 348 5.31 -16.76 19.05
CA ALA A 348 6.32 -15.97 18.35
C ALA A 348 6.95 -16.72 17.16
N ALA A 349 7.16 -18.04 17.29
CA ALA A 349 7.65 -18.87 16.20
C ALA A 349 6.64 -19.08 15.05
N ASN A 350 5.37 -18.70 15.24
CA ASN A 350 4.26 -18.99 14.32
C ASN A 350 3.54 -17.73 13.81
N THR A 351 4.25 -16.61 13.68
CA THR A 351 3.73 -15.34 13.14
C THR A 351 4.07 -15.09 11.67
N SER A 352 4.67 -16.06 10.97
CA SER A 352 5.12 -15.90 9.58
C SER A 352 3.97 -15.84 8.56
N SER A 353 2.84 -16.48 8.87
CA SER A 353 1.64 -16.55 8.03
C SER A 353 0.37 -16.43 8.85
N GLN A 354 -0.74 -16.01 8.22
CA GLN A 354 -2.03 -15.92 8.92
C GLN A 354 -2.53 -17.29 9.37
N ALA A 355 -2.36 -18.33 8.54
CA ALA A 355 -2.74 -19.70 8.90
C ALA A 355 -2.03 -20.16 10.19
N ALA A 356 -0.73 -19.85 10.34
CA ALA A 356 0.03 -20.20 11.54
C ALA A 356 -0.46 -19.44 12.79
N VAL A 357 -0.88 -18.17 12.63
CA VAL A 357 -1.54 -17.40 13.70
C VAL A 357 -2.85 -18.06 14.08
N ASP A 358 -3.67 -18.43 13.11
CA ASP A 358 -4.99 -19.03 13.33
C ASP A 358 -4.89 -20.39 14.04
N GLU A 359 -3.93 -21.22 13.67
CA GLU A 359 -3.64 -22.51 14.32
C GLU A 359 -3.24 -22.37 15.80
N ASN A 360 -2.62 -21.24 16.17
CA ASN A 360 -2.17 -20.97 17.53
C ASN A 360 -3.10 -20.00 18.28
N ARG A 361 -4.24 -19.60 17.68
CA ARG A 361 -5.16 -18.61 18.23
C ARG A 361 -5.71 -18.98 19.59
N LEU A 362 -5.92 -20.28 19.86
CA LEU A 362 -6.36 -20.76 21.18
C LEU A 362 -5.43 -20.28 22.31
N LEU A 363 -4.14 -20.07 22.03
CA LEU A 363 -3.14 -19.73 23.05
C LEU A 363 -3.21 -18.28 23.53
N HIS A 364 -3.85 -17.38 22.76
CA HIS A 364 -3.97 -15.97 23.12
C HIS A 364 -5.39 -15.40 22.95
N GLY A 365 -6.29 -16.08 22.24
CA GLY A 365 -7.71 -15.75 22.08
C GLY A 365 -8.04 -14.44 21.36
N ALA A 366 -7.05 -13.55 21.15
CA ALA A 366 -7.23 -12.26 20.52
C ALA A 366 -7.40 -12.36 19.00
N THR A 367 -8.19 -11.44 18.43
CA THR A 367 -8.35 -11.27 16.99
C THR A 367 -8.13 -9.81 16.61
N TRP A 368 -7.42 -9.60 15.50
CA TRP A 368 -7.28 -8.29 14.88
C TRP A 368 -8.27 -8.13 13.73
N SER A 369 -9.09 -7.08 13.78
CA SER A 369 -10.08 -6.77 12.74
C SER A 369 -9.62 -5.70 11.75
N GLY A 370 -8.35 -5.25 11.83
CA GLY A 370 -7.85 -4.10 11.08
C GLY A 370 -8.28 -2.77 11.69
N GLY A 371 -7.37 -1.79 11.72
CA GLY A 371 -7.73 -0.38 11.82
C GLY A 371 -8.41 0.05 10.52
N VAL A 372 -9.48 0.84 10.62
CA VAL A 372 -10.30 1.29 9.46
C VAL A 372 -9.58 2.35 8.66
#